data_AF-A0A9D1YQV8-F1
#
_entry.id   AF-A0A9D1YQV8-F1
#
_cell.length_a   1.000
_cell.length_b   1.000
_cell.length_c   1.000
_cell.angle_alpha   90.00
_cell.angle_beta   90.00
_cell.angle_gamma   90.00
#
_symmetry.space_group_name_H-M   'P 1'
#
loop_
_entity.id
_entity.type
_entity.pdbx_description
1 polymer ?
#
loop_
_entity_poly.entity_id
_entity_poly.type
_entity_poly.pdbx_seq_one_letter_code
_entity_poly.pdbx_strand_id
1 'polypeptide(L)'
;QGKEILKTQEKFYLADTALRYSVLGYNAHSVASSLENIVYLELCRRGYTVNVGKTGDGEIDFVAVRQNEKIYVQVTQAIYSEKTEKREYERLLEIHDNYPKYVLTTDEFAGGNYEGIKTMHIADFLLSSEY
;
A
#
# COMPACT_ATOMS: atom_id res chain seq x y z
N GLN A 1 15.36 -2.61 -32.98
CA GLN A 1 14.63 -1.87 -31.93
C GLN A 1 13.94 -2.87 -31.01
N GLY A 2 14.62 -3.39 -29.99
CA GLY A 2 14.11 -4.57 -29.25
C GLY A 2 14.66 -4.72 -27.83
N LYS A 3 15.05 -3.63 -27.16
CA LYS A 3 15.61 -3.66 -25.80
C LYS A 3 14.92 -2.72 -24.81
N GLU A 4 13.83 -2.05 -25.18
CA GLU A 4 13.11 -1.15 -24.27
C GLU A 4 11.94 -1.81 -23.51
N ILE A 5 11.57 -3.05 -23.82
CA ILE A 5 10.33 -3.69 -23.35
C ILE A 5 10.47 -4.40 -21.99
N LEU A 6 11.62 -4.30 -21.31
CA LEU A 6 11.84 -4.94 -20.01
C LEU A 6 12.44 -3.97 -18.97
N LYS A 7 11.95 -2.72 -18.91
CA LYS A 7 12.04 -1.98 -17.64
C LYS A 7 11.00 -2.58 -16.70
N THR A 8 11.38 -3.61 -15.95
CA THR A 8 10.75 -3.85 -14.66
C THR A 8 10.96 -2.58 -13.85
N GLN A 9 9.92 -1.77 -13.66
CA GLN A 9 9.96 -0.73 -12.62
C GLN A 9 9.96 -1.47 -11.29
N GLU A 10 11.13 -1.88 -10.84
CA GLU A 10 11.33 -2.45 -9.52
C GLU A 10 11.07 -1.33 -8.50
N LYS A 11 10.08 -1.53 -7.62
CA LYS A 11 9.85 -0.63 -6.49
C LYS A 11 10.91 -0.92 -5.43
N PHE A 12 11.75 0.07 -5.15
CA PHE A 12 12.77 0.00 -4.11
C PHE A 12 12.26 0.73 -2.86
N TYR A 13 12.27 0.02 -1.73
CA TYR A 13 11.95 0.58 -0.42
C TYR A 13 13.23 0.72 0.41
N LEU A 14 13.38 1.86 1.06
CA LEU A 14 14.55 2.17 1.89
C LEU A 14 14.40 1.52 3.26
N ALA A 15 15.51 0.99 3.79
CA ALA A 15 15.58 0.49 5.15
C ALA A 15 15.36 1.61 6.20
N ASP A 16 15.68 2.85 5.83
CA ASP A 16 15.46 4.04 6.66
C ASP A 16 14.88 5.16 5.78
N THR A 17 13.68 5.62 6.13
CA THR A 17 12.98 6.70 5.42
C THR A 17 13.64 8.06 5.60
N ALA A 18 14.37 8.27 6.71
CA ALA A 18 15.09 9.51 6.99
C ALA A 18 16.24 9.74 5.99
N LEU A 19 16.84 8.68 5.45
CA LEU A 19 17.87 8.79 4.42
C LEU A 19 17.35 9.49 3.17
N ARG A 20 16.11 9.20 2.75
CA ARG A 20 15.48 9.88 1.61
C ARG A 20 15.38 11.38 1.85
N TYR A 21 14.89 11.77 3.02
CA TYR A 21 14.75 13.17 3.41
C TYR A 21 16.10 13.87 3.47
N SER A 22 17.13 13.20 3.99
CA SER A 22 18.48 13.77 4.10
C SER A 22 19.15 14.01 2.75
N VAL A 23 18.88 13.16 1.74
CA VAL A 23 19.53 13.22 0.43
C VAL A 23 18.73 14.03 -0.60
N LEU A 24 17.39 13.88 -0.60
CA LEU A 24 16.50 14.45 -1.63
C LEU A 24 15.65 15.63 -1.14
N GLY A 25 15.67 15.92 0.17
CA GLY A 25 14.81 16.94 0.78
C GLY A 25 13.35 16.51 0.94
N TYR A 26 12.52 17.43 1.41
CA TYR A 26 11.09 17.22 1.63
C TYR A 26 10.27 17.85 0.49
N ASN A 27 9.35 17.10 -0.10
CA ASN A 27 8.33 17.65 -1.00
C ASN A 27 6.96 17.01 -0.72
N ALA A 28 5.87 17.71 -0.95
CA ALA A 28 4.52 17.19 -0.65
C ALA A 28 4.18 15.90 -1.42
N HIS A 29 4.71 15.77 -2.65
CA HIS A 29 4.58 14.55 -3.46
C HIS A 29 5.31 13.33 -2.88
N SER A 30 6.28 13.53 -1.98
CA SER A 30 7.08 12.47 -1.37
C SER A 30 6.36 11.78 -0.21
N VAL A 31 5.27 12.36 0.30
CA VAL A 31 4.54 11.87 1.47
C VAL A 31 3.91 10.51 1.17
N ALA A 32 3.17 10.36 0.07
CA ALA A 32 2.57 9.09 -0.33
C ALA A 32 3.61 7.95 -0.40
N SER A 33 4.73 8.16 -1.10
CA SER A 33 5.80 7.16 -1.17
C SER A 33 6.47 6.88 0.17
N SER A 34 6.51 7.87 1.07
CA SER A 34 7.07 7.67 2.42
C SER A 34 6.12 6.86 3.29
N LEU A 35 4.81 7.06 3.17
CA LEU A 35 3.78 6.27 3.84
C LEU A 35 3.81 4.82 3.34
N GLU A 36 3.90 4.60 2.02
CA GLU A 36 4.11 3.27 1.44
C GLU A 36 5.36 2.61 2.05
N ASN A 37 6.48 3.33 2.13
CA ASN A 37 7.72 2.78 2.69
C ASN A 37 7.59 2.43 4.18
N ILE A 38 6.86 3.24 4.97
CA ILE A 38 6.61 2.96 6.38
C ILE A 38 5.77 1.69 6.52
N VAL A 39 4.70 1.55 5.74
CA VAL A 39 3.84 0.34 5.74
C VAL A 39 4.64 -0.89 5.32
N TYR A 40 5.46 -0.79 4.28
CA TYR A 40 6.36 -1.86 3.84
C TYR A 40 7.27 -2.33 4.99
N LEU A 41 7.97 -1.39 5.64
CA LEU A 41 8.88 -1.71 6.74
C LEU A 41 8.15 -2.33 7.92
N GLU A 42 6.95 -1.86 8.23
CA GLU A 42 6.14 -2.40 9.32
C GLU A 42 5.70 -3.85 9.04
N LEU A 43 5.24 -4.13 7.82
CA LEU A 43 4.87 -5.48 7.40
C LEU A 43 6.09 -6.43 7.50
N CYS A 44 7.25 -5.98 7.01
CA CYS A 44 8.50 -6.74 7.16
C CYS A 44 8.87 -6.96 8.64
N ARG A 45 8.76 -5.93 9.49
CA ARG A 45 9.03 -6.01 10.93
C ARG A 45 8.14 -7.04 11.63
N ARG A 46 6.90 -7.21 11.16
CA ARG A 46 5.93 -8.22 11.66
C ARG A 46 6.11 -9.62 11.07
N GLY A 47 7.13 -9.82 10.25
CA GLY A 47 7.49 -11.11 9.68
C GLY A 47 6.72 -11.48 8.41
N TYR A 48 6.05 -10.52 7.75
CA TYR A 48 5.47 -10.77 6.44
C TYR A 48 6.54 -10.76 5.34
N THR A 49 6.40 -11.67 4.39
CA THR A 49 7.02 -11.54 3.07
C THR A 49 6.14 -10.60 2.25
N VAL A 50 6.69 -9.45 1.87
CA VAL A 50 5.94 -8.39 1.18
C VAL A 50 6.30 -8.37 -0.29
N ASN A 51 5.29 -8.50 -1.14
CA ASN A 51 5.41 -8.42 -2.60
C ASN A 51 4.51 -7.32 -3.14
N VAL A 52 4.84 -6.81 -4.32
CA VAL A 52 3.96 -5.91 -5.07
C VAL A 52 2.98 -6.75 -5.90
N GLY A 53 1.68 -6.48 -5.77
CA GLY A 53 0.64 -7.24 -6.46
C GLY A 53 0.38 -6.67 -7.85
N LYS A 54 0.47 -7.47 -8.91
CA LYS A 54 0.06 -7.05 -10.26
C LYS A 54 -1.24 -7.75 -10.65
N THR A 55 -2.31 -6.99 -10.84
CA THR A 55 -3.55 -7.46 -11.46
C THR A 55 -3.55 -7.06 -12.95
N GLY A 56 -4.48 -7.59 -13.74
CA GLY A 56 -4.54 -7.32 -15.18
C GLY A 56 -4.65 -5.83 -15.52
N ASP A 57 -5.37 -5.07 -14.68
CA ASP A 57 -5.69 -3.66 -14.90
C ASP A 57 -4.95 -2.69 -13.94
N GLY A 58 -4.12 -3.20 -13.03
CA GLY A 58 -3.43 -2.36 -12.06
C GLY A 58 -2.38 -3.03 -11.19
N GLU A 59 -1.77 -2.23 -10.33
CA GLU A 59 -0.84 -2.68 -9.30
C GLU A 59 -1.42 -2.33 -7.93
N ILE A 60 -1.36 -3.29 -7.01
CA ILE A 60 -1.66 -3.13 -5.59
C ILE A 60 -0.33 -2.95 -4.88
N ASP A 61 -0.26 -1.97 -3.97
CA ASP A 61 1.00 -1.63 -3.32
C ASP A 61 1.64 -2.83 -2.63
N PHE A 62 0.86 -3.57 -1.81
CA PHE A 62 1.39 -4.71 -1.07
C PHE A 62 0.45 -5.93 -1.03
N VAL A 63 1.05 -7.08 -1.28
CA VAL A 63 0.57 -8.42 -0.91
C VAL A 63 1.51 -8.94 0.16
N ALA A 64 1.04 -9.00 1.40
CA ALA A 64 1.84 -9.43 2.54
C ALA A 64 1.42 -10.85 2.95
N VAL A 65 2.38 -11.78 3.00
CA VAL A 65 2.13 -13.19 3.34
C VAL A 65 2.97 -13.59 4.54
N ARG A 66 2.35 -14.21 5.54
CA ARG A 66 3.00 -14.77 6.73
C ARG A 66 2.35 -16.09 7.08
N GLN A 67 3.07 -17.20 6.89
CA GLN A 67 2.53 -18.55 7.08
C GLN A 67 1.22 -18.76 6.30
N ASN A 68 0.09 -18.93 6.98
CA ASN A 68 -1.24 -19.10 6.39
C ASN A 68 -2.05 -17.81 6.30
N GLU A 69 -1.49 -16.69 6.76
CA GLU A 69 -2.08 -15.37 6.64
C GLU A 69 -1.62 -14.69 5.34
N LYS A 70 -2.57 -14.06 4.67
CA LYS A 70 -2.31 -13.15 3.56
C LYS A 70 -3.18 -11.93 3.76
N ILE A 71 -2.64 -10.75 3.51
CA ILE A 71 -3.39 -9.50 3.46
C ILE A 71 -3.00 -8.69 2.23
N TYR A 72 -3.94 -7.90 1.74
CA TYR A 72 -3.72 -6.94 0.66
C TYR A 72 -3.83 -5.53 1.21
N VAL A 73 -2.88 -4.67 0.85
CA VAL A 73 -2.82 -3.31 1.38
C VAL A 73 -2.59 -2.32 0.24
N GLN A 74 -3.46 -1.32 0.16
CA GLN A 74 -3.35 -0.17 -0.73
C GLN A 74 -3.16 1.08 0.12
N VAL A 75 -2.18 1.93 -0.20
CA VAL A 75 -1.85 3.13 0.59
C VAL A 75 -2.16 4.39 -0.22
N THR A 76 -2.93 5.32 0.36
CA THR A 76 -3.29 6.58 -0.30
C THR A 76 -3.19 7.77 0.65
N GLN A 77 -2.62 8.89 0.20
CA GLN A 77 -2.49 10.08 1.06
C GLN A 77 -3.85 10.76 1.29
N ALA A 78 -4.65 10.94 0.25
CA ALA A 78 -6.04 11.35 0.43
C ALA A 78 -6.90 10.93 -0.75
N ILE A 79 -8.15 10.64 -0.44
CA ILE A 79 -9.20 10.40 -1.43
C ILE A 79 -9.73 11.78 -1.83
N TYR A 80 -9.04 12.45 -2.76
CA TYR A 80 -9.40 13.81 -3.18
C TYR A 80 -10.59 13.87 -4.14
N SER A 81 -11.07 12.74 -4.66
CA SER A 81 -12.25 12.64 -5.52
C SER A 81 -12.83 11.23 -5.52
N GLU A 82 -14.14 11.09 -5.75
CA GLU A 82 -14.83 9.80 -5.94
C GLU A 82 -14.16 8.92 -7.00
N LYS A 83 -13.57 9.53 -8.03
CA LYS A 83 -12.86 8.81 -9.09
C LYS A 83 -11.56 8.19 -8.60
N THR A 84 -10.85 8.86 -7.70
CA THR A 84 -9.63 8.30 -7.08
C THR A 84 -10.02 7.23 -6.08
N GLU A 85 -11.09 7.46 -5.31
CA GLU A 85 -11.65 6.48 -4.40
C GLU A 85 -11.94 5.15 -5.10
N LYS A 86 -12.80 5.18 -6.12
CA LYS A 86 -13.20 3.99 -6.88
C LYS A 86 -12.00 3.21 -7.40
N ARG A 87 -11.00 3.89 -7.94
CA ARG A 87 -9.80 3.23 -8.49
C ARG A 87 -8.99 2.49 -7.42
N GLU A 88 -8.90 3.01 -6.21
CA GLU A 88 -8.16 2.35 -5.12
C GLU A 88 -8.89 1.09 -4.63
N TYR A 89 -10.23 1.10 -4.59
CA TYR A 89 -11.01 -0.08 -4.23
C TYR A 89 -11.14 -1.09 -5.38
N GLU A 90 -11.32 -0.65 -6.63
CA GLU A 90 -11.50 -1.51 -7.81
C GLU A 90 -10.40 -2.58 -7.93
N ARG A 91 -9.13 -2.17 -7.74
CA ARG A 91 -7.99 -3.10 -7.79
C ARG A 91 -8.06 -4.20 -6.73
N LEU A 92 -8.57 -3.88 -5.55
CA LEU A 92 -8.75 -4.84 -4.46
C LEU A 92 -9.99 -5.72 -4.68
N LEU A 93 -11.05 -5.19 -5.31
CA LEU A 93 -12.28 -5.92 -5.64
C LEU A 93 -12.08 -6.97 -6.74
N GLU A 94 -11.14 -6.75 -7.66
CA GLU A 94 -10.72 -7.72 -8.66
C GLU A 94 -10.08 -8.98 -8.05
N ILE A 95 -9.64 -8.92 -6.79
CA ILE A 95 -9.11 -10.09 -6.10
C ILE A 95 -10.26 -10.91 -5.51
N HIS A 96 -10.62 -11.97 -6.23
CA HIS A 96 -11.69 -12.89 -5.87
C HIS A 96 -11.26 -13.97 -4.86
N ASP A 97 -10.61 -13.54 -3.77
CA ASP A 97 -10.38 -14.36 -2.59
C ASP A 97 -10.96 -13.71 -1.33
N ASN A 98 -10.92 -14.43 -0.21
CA ASN A 98 -11.51 -14.00 1.05
C ASN A 98 -10.48 -13.53 2.08
N TYR A 99 -9.24 -13.25 1.65
CA TYR A 99 -8.23 -12.70 2.55
C TYR A 99 -8.51 -11.22 2.86
N PRO A 100 -8.12 -10.72 4.05
CA PRO A 100 -8.31 -9.31 4.42
C PRO A 100 -7.71 -8.33 3.41
N LYS A 101 -8.44 -7.25 3.14
CA LYS A 101 -8.07 -6.20 2.20
C LYS A 101 -8.20 -4.85 2.90
N TYR A 102 -7.17 -4.01 2.76
CA TYR A 102 -7.03 -2.75 3.47
C TYR A 102 -6.76 -1.60 2.53
N VAL A 103 -7.47 -0.48 2.73
CA VAL A 103 -7.14 0.82 2.17
C VAL A 103 -6.70 1.71 3.32
N LEU A 104 -5.42 2.11 3.32
CA LEU A 104 -4.81 2.92 4.36
C LEU A 104 -4.73 4.37 3.91
N THR A 105 -5.21 5.28 4.75
CA THR A 105 -5.26 6.71 4.42
C THR A 105 -4.77 7.59 5.57
N THR A 106 -4.45 8.86 5.29
CA THR A 106 -4.21 9.88 6.33
C THR A 106 -5.43 10.77 6.60
N ASP A 107 -6.61 10.36 6.16
CA ASP A 107 -7.87 11.06 6.45
C ASP A 107 -8.29 10.77 7.90
N GLU A 108 -8.52 11.83 8.69
CA GLU A 108 -8.95 11.70 10.09
C GLU A 108 -10.33 11.02 10.23
N PHE A 109 -11.14 11.03 9.17
CA PHE A 109 -12.43 10.34 9.11
C PHE A 109 -12.32 8.95 8.46
N ALA A 110 -11.10 8.44 8.26
CA ALA A 110 -10.89 7.11 7.71
C ALA A 110 -11.54 6.05 8.59
N GLY A 111 -12.45 5.30 8.00
CA GLY A 111 -13.18 4.23 8.65
C GLY A 111 -14.26 3.70 7.74
N GLY A 112 -14.70 2.47 8.01
CA GLY A 112 -15.78 1.84 7.27
C GLY A 112 -15.33 0.58 6.53
N ASN A 113 -16.27 0.07 5.74
CA ASN A 113 -16.11 -1.14 4.97
C ASN A 113 -16.83 -0.96 3.63
N TYR A 114 -16.12 -1.21 2.54
CA TYR A 114 -16.70 -1.21 1.21
C TYR A 114 -16.50 -2.59 0.60
N GLU A 115 -17.58 -3.36 0.47
CA GLU A 115 -17.58 -4.72 -0.12
C GLU A 115 -16.53 -5.66 0.51
N GLY A 116 -16.31 -5.56 1.82
CA GLY A 116 -15.34 -6.38 2.54
C GLY A 116 -13.94 -5.76 2.65
N ILE A 117 -13.65 -4.68 1.93
CA ILE A 117 -12.40 -3.92 2.04
C ILE A 117 -12.51 -2.96 3.22
N LYS A 118 -11.56 -3.04 4.16
CA LYS A 118 -11.54 -2.19 5.35
C LYS A 118 -10.71 -0.94 5.12
N THR A 119 -11.33 0.21 5.34
CA THR A 119 -10.64 1.50 5.28
C THR A 119 -10.17 1.86 6.67
N MET A 120 -8.91 2.26 6.80
CA MET A 120 -8.30 2.53 8.10
C MET A 120 -7.34 3.70 8.02
N HIS A 121 -7.30 4.51 9.07
CA HIS A 121 -6.24 5.49 9.21
C HIS A 121 -4.89 4.77 9.36
N ILE A 122 -3.86 5.28 8.70
CA ILE A 122 -2.55 4.61 8.67
C ILE A 122 -1.96 4.45 10.07
N ALA A 123 -2.17 5.42 10.97
CA ALA A 123 -1.66 5.32 12.34
C ALA A 123 -2.33 4.16 13.10
N ASP A 124 -3.63 3.94 12.91
CA ASP A 124 -4.35 2.84 13.55
C ASP A 124 -3.86 1.49 13.04
N PHE A 125 -3.55 1.40 11.74
CA PHE A 125 -2.94 0.21 11.16
C PHE A 125 -1.55 -0.07 11.76
N LEU A 126 -0.72 0.96 11.91
CA LEU A 126 0.62 0.80 12.49
C LEU A 126 0.56 0.43 13.98
N LEU A 127 -0.45 0.92 14.70
CA LEU A 127 -0.65 0.65 16.13
C LEU A 127 -1.43 -0.64 16.43
N SER A 128 -2.15 -1.19 15.44
CA SER A 128 -2.93 -2.42 15.62
C SER A 128 -2.02 -3.59 16.00
N SER A 129 -2.45 -4.44 16.92
CA SER A 129 -1.73 -5.68 17.28
C SER A 129 -1.94 -6.80 16.25
N GLU A 130 -3.02 -6.72 15.46
CA GLU A 130 -3.47 -7.77 14.55
C GLU A 130 -3.96 -7.19 13.22
N TYR A 131 -3.84 -7.98 12.15
CA TYR A 131 -4.24 -7.64 10.78
C TYR A 131 -5.17 -8.71 10.22
#